data_AF-A0A227LNX4-F1
#
_entry.id   AF-A0A227LNX4-F1
#
_cell.length_a   1.000
_cell.length_b   1.000
_cell.length_c   1.000
_cell.angle_alpha   90.00
_cell.angle_beta   90.00
_cell.angle_gamma   90.00
#
_symmetry.space_group_name_H-M   'P 1'
#
loop_
_entity.id
_entity.type
_entity.pdbx_description
1 polymer ?
#
loop_
_entity_poly.entity_id
_entity_poly.type
_entity_poly.pdbx_seq_one_letter_code
_entity_poly.pdbx_strand_id
1 'polypeptide(L)'
;MPWKQSEESRTWQKERVIQELRSQGKRMTKQRMVLLDVILSGKWNCCKEIYYEAAKRDAAIGMATVYRMVSTLEEIGVFSRCYRYSLPDRPCLEDRARDWPD
;
A
#
# COMPACT_ATOMS: atom_id res chain seq x y z
N MET A 1 -7.72 -26.24 -14.59
CA MET A 1 -8.11 -25.37 -13.46
C MET A 1 -7.81 -23.93 -13.83
N PRO A 2 -8.82 -23.09 -14.14
CA PRO A 2 -8.59 -21.77 -14.73
C PRO A 2 -8.47 -20.70 -13.64
N TRP A 3 -7.32 -20.64 -12.96
CA TRP A 3 -7.00 -19.53 -12.05
C TRP A 3 -6.28 -18.39 -12.77
N LYS A 4 -6.57 -18.15 -14.05
CA LYS A 4 -6.28 -16.83 -14.64
C LYS A 4 -7.16 -15.81 -13.93
N GLN A 5 -6.73 -15.36 -12.77
CA GLN A 5 -7.06 -14.04 -12.28
C GLN A 5 -6.51 -13.11 -13.35
N SER A 6 -7.44 -12.58 -14.13
CA SER A 6 -7.22 -11.48 -15.04
C SER A 6 -6.49 -10.41 -14.26
N GLU A 7 -5.17 -10.31 -14.42
CA GLU A 7 -4.44 -9.05 -14.27
C GLU A 7 -4.98 -8.11 -15.36
N GLU A 8 -6.25 -7.75 -15.25
CA GLU A 8 -6.77 -6.59 -15.93
C GLU A 8 -6.07 -5.43 -15.24
N SER A 9 -4.88 -5.09 -15.73
CA SER A 9 -4.22 -3.82 -15.46
C SER A 9 -5.12 -2.72 -16.01
N ARG A 10 -6.22 -2.44 -15.32
CA ARG A 10 -6.95 -1.19 -15.45
C ARG A 10 -6.00 -0.13 -14.96
N THR A 11 -5.22 0.42 -15.88
CA THR A 11 -4.43 1.62 -15.65
C THR A 11 -5.41 2.71 -15.25
N TRP A 12 -5.56 2.94 -13.96
CA TRP A 12 -6.36 4.04 -13.45
C TRP A 12 -5.74 5.34 -13.93
N GLN A 13 -6.45 6.07 -14.78
CA GLN A 13 -6.02 7.38 -15.25
C GLN A 13 -6.12 8.39 -14.10
N LYS A 14 -5.07 9.19 -13.90
CA LYS A 14 -4.98 10.19 -12.82
C LYS A 14 -6.20 11.11 -12.77
N GLU A 15 -6.68 11.57 -13.93
CA GLU A 15 -7.91 12.37 -14.04
C GLU A 15 -9.12 11.66 -13.40
N ARG A 16 -9.30 10.37 -13.68
CA ARG A 16 -10.45 9.60 -13.22
C ARG A 16 -10.44 9.45 -11.70
N VAL A 17 -9.26 9.21 -11.12
CA VAL A 17 -9.10 9.15 -9.66
C VAL A 17 -9.38 10.51 -9.02
N ILE A 18 -8.93 11.61 -9.65
CA ILE A 18 -9.21 12.97 -9.17
C ILE A 18 -10.71 13.27 -9.22
N GLN A 19 -11.41 12.89 -10.28
CA GLN A 19 -12.86 13.08 -10.39
C GLN A 19 -13.61 12.31 -9.30
N GLU A 20 -13.21 11.08 -9.01
CA GLU A 20 -13.83 10.29 -7.95
C GLU A 20 -13.57 10.89 -6.55
N LEU A 21 -12.34 11.32 -6.29
CA LEU A 21 -12.01 12.00 -5.03
C LEU A 21 -12.80 13.31 -4.86
N ARG A 22 -13.08 14.03 -5.95
CA ARG A 22 -13.96 15.22 -5.93
C ARG A 22 -15.42 14.85 -5.72
N SER A 23 -15.90 13.77 -6.33
CA SER A 23 -17.26 13.22 -6.13
C SER A 23 -17.52 12.91 -4.67
N GLN A 24 -16.52 12.38 -3.96
CA GLN A 24 -16.58 12.15 -2.51
C GLN A 24 -16.43 13.42 -1.64
N GLY A 25 -16.40 14.61 -2.24
CA GLY A 25 -16.26 15.88 -1.52
C GLY A 25 -14.88 16.12 -0.91
N LYS A 26 -13.84 15.34 -1.29
CA LYS A 26 -12.49 15.52 -0.75
C LYS A 26 -11.78 16.66 -1.46
N ARG A 27 -11.34 17.65 -0.68
CA ARG A 27 -10.60 18.80 -1.20
C ARG A 27 -9.20 18.39 -1.64
N MET A 28 -8.92 18.48 -2.94
CA MET A 28 -7.62 18.18 -3.52
C MET A 28 -6.68 19.38 -3.46
N THR A 29 -5.94 19.48 -2.36
CA THR A 29 -4.85 20.47 -2.19
C THR A 29 -3.58 20.01 -2.90
N LYS A 30 -2.64 20.94 -3.18
CA LYS A 30 -1.37 20.63 -3.85
C LYS A 30 -0.62 19.45 -3.22
N GLN A 31 -0.58 19.41 -1.89
CA GLN A 31 0.09 18.33 -1.12
C GLN A 31 -0.55 16.96 -1.37
N ARG A 32 -1.89 16.91 -1.40
CA ARG A 32 -2.60 15.65 -1.67
C ARG A 32 -2.49 15.21 -3.13
N MET A 33 -2.33 16.16 -4.06
CA MET A 33 -2.02 15.82 -5.46
C MET A 33 -0.63 15.18 -5.58
N VAL A 34 0.37 15.68 -4.85
CA VAL A 34 1.71 15.06 -4.80
C VAL A 34 1.62 13.64 -4.24
N LEU A 35 0.88 13.45 -3.14
CA LEU A 35 0.67 12.11 -2.58
C LEU A 35 0.00 11.17 -3.59
N LEU A 36 -1.05 11.63 -4.28
CA LEU A 36 -1.71 10.85 -5.32
C LEU A 36 -0.76 10.49 -6.46
N ASP A 37 0.09 11.44 -6.87
CA ASP A 37 1.07 11.24 -7.92
C ASP A 37 2.14 10.21 -7.54
N VAL A 38 2.67 10.28 -6.32
CA VAL A 38 3.56 9.25 -5.75
C VAL A 38 2.88 7.90 -5.83
N ILE A 39 1.65 7.82 -5.32
CA ILE A 39 0.89 6.57 -5.24
C ILE A 39 0.65 5.98 -6.64
N LEU A 40 0.26 6.79 -7.63
CA LEU A 40 -0.02 6.34 -9.00
C LEU A 40 1.24 6.10 -9.85
N SER A 41 2.39 6.67 -9.45
CA SER A 41 3.63 6.57 -10.23
C SER A 41 4.33 5.21 -10.17
N GLY A 42 3.96 4.34 -9.24
CA GLY A 42 4.69 3.09 -9.00
C GLY A 42 3.85 1.99 -8.37
N LYS A 43 4.45 0.80 -8.26
CA LYS A 43 3.91 -0.32 -7.49
C LYS A 43 4.53 -0.26 -6.09
N TRP A 44 3.68 -0.11 -5.08
CA TRP A 44 4.08 -0.01 -3.69
C TRP A 44 3.75 -1.31 -2.96
N ASN A 45 4.70 -1.83 -2.18
CA ASN A 45 4.47 -3.05 -1.40
C ASN A 45 3.90 -2.72 -0.02
N CYS A 46 4.27 -1.56 0.53
CA CYS A 46 3.89 -1.16 1.89
C CYS A 46 3.57 0.34 2.01
N CYS A 47 2.66 0.68 2.93
CA CYS A 47 2.31 2.08 3.25
C CYS A 47 3.51 2.92 3.70
N LYS A 48 4.52 2.28 4.31
CA LYS A 48 5.76 2.93 4.76
C LYS A 48 6.60 3.44 3.58
N GLU A 49 6.63 2.71 2.47
CA GLU A 49 7.36 3.13 1.26
C GLU A 49 6.73 4.36 0.64
N ILE A 50 5.39 4.36 0.51
CA ILE A 50 4.61 5.50 0.04
C ILE A 50 4.91 6.73 0.90
N TYR A 51 4.93 6.56 2.22
CA TYR A 51 5.25 7.66 3.13
C TYR A 51 6.64 8.21 2.92
N TYR A 52 7.67 7.35 2.87
CA TYR A 52 9.04 7.84 2.68
C TYR A 52 9.20 8.59 1.36
N GLU A 53 8.59 8.10 0.29
CA GLU A 53 8.68 8.77 -1.01
C GLU A 53 7.87 10.08 -1.04
N ALA A 54 6.69 10.08 -0.43
CA ALA A 54 5.88 11.29 -0.30
C ALA A 54 6.57 12.34 0.57
N ALA A 55 7.16 11.95 1.69
CA ALA A 55 7.86 12.84 2.62
C ALA A 55 9.12 13.47 2.00
N LYS A 56 9.80 12.77 1.07
CA LYS A 56 10.90 13.36 0.29
C LYS A 56 10.44 14.49 -0.63
N ARG A 57 9.22 14.40 -1.18
CA ARG A 57 8.66 15.44 -2.07
C ARG A 57 7.97 16.55 -1.30
N ASP A 58 7.29 16.22 -0.21
CA ASP A 58 6.59 17.16 0.66
C ASP A 58 6.61 16.67 2.11
N ALA A 59 7.44 17.31 2.93
CA ALA A 59 7.60 16.98 4.35
C ALA A 59 6.35 17.25 5.19
N ALA A 60 5.34 17.96 4.67
CA ALA A 60 4.07 18.14 5.37
C ALA A 60 3.16 16.90 5.31
N ILE A 61 3.50 15.91 4.49
CA ILE A 61 2.74 14.66 4.39
C ILE A 61 3.09 13.75 5.56
N GLY A 62 2.19 13.69 6.55
CA GLY A 62 2.29 12.74 7.65
C GLY A 62 1.76 11.35 7.31
N MET A 63 2.19 10.33 8.07
CA MET A 63 1.70 8.94 7.98
C MET A 63 0.17 8.83 8.02
N ALA A 64 -0.49 9.60 8.88
CA ALA A 64 -1.96 9.59 9.00
C ALA A 64 -2.67 10.05 7.72
N THR A 65 -2.03 10.91 6.92
CA THR A 65 -2.55 11.35 5.62
C THR A 65 -2.39 10.24 4.59
N VAL A 66 -1.28 9.51 4.62
CA VAL A 66 -1.04 8.34 3.75
C VAL A 66 -2.12 7.29 3.99
N TYR A 67 -2.35 6.88 5.24
CA TYR A 67 -3.37 5.87 5.56
C TYR A 67 -4.77 6.28 5.10
N ARG A 68 -5.20 7.52 5.38
CA ARG A 68 -6.51 8.02 4.95
C ARG A 68 -6.64 8.05 3.43
N MET A 69 -5.57 8.42 2.72
CA MET A 69 -5.57 8.45 1.26
C MET A 69 -5.64 7.03 0.68
N VAL A 70 -4.85 6.10 1.21
CA VAL A 70 -4.87 4.69 0.79
C VAL A 70 -6.23 4.05 1.05
N SER A 71 -6.84 4.24 2.22
CA SER A 71 -8.20 3.77 2.50
C SER A 71 -9.22 4.31 1.50
N THR A 72 -9.12 5.60 1.16
CA THR A 72 -10.04 6.21 0.18
C THR A 72 -9.87 5.60 -1.20
N LEU A 73 -8.62 5.41 -1.62
CA LEU A 73 -8.31 4.83 -2.92
C LEU A 73 -8.66 3.34 -3.00
N GLU A 74 -8.60 2.64 -1.88
CA GLU A 74 -9.10 1.26 -1.73
C GLU A 74 -10.63 1.20 -1.86
N GLU A 75 -11.38 2.10 -1.21
CA GLU A 75 -12.84 2.20 -1.33
C GLU A 75 -13.28 2.45 -2.78
N ILE A 76 -12.51 3.22 -3.54
CA ILE A 76 -12.76 3.51 -4.96
C ILE A 76 -12.34 2.31 -5.87
N GLY A 77 -11.58 1.35 -5.35
CA GLY A 77 -11.04 0.24 -6.12
C GLY A 77 -9.80 0.58 -6.95
N VAL A 78 -9.12 1.69 -6.63
CA VAL A 78 -7.82 2.05 -7.22
C VAL A 78 -6.70 1.18 -6.64
N PHE A 79 -6.80 0.84 -5.35
CA PHE A 79 -5.92 -0.10 -4.68
C PHE A 79 -6.66 -1.36 -4.23
N SER A 80 -5.94 -2.47 -4.18
CA SER A 80 -6.34 -3.66 -3.44
C SER A 80 -5.35 -3.89 -2.32
N ARG A 81 -5.86 -4.18 -1.12
CA ARG A 81 -5.01 -4.64 -0.01
C ARG A 81 -4.46 -6.03 -0.32
N CYS A 82 -3.13 -6.11 -0.39
CA CYS A 82 -2.41 -7.38 -0.38
C CYS A 82 -1.71 -7.54 0.96
N TYR A 83 -2.34 -8.21 1.92
CA TYR A 83 -1.65 -8.67 3.13
C TYR A 83 -0.87 -9.93 2.79
N ARG A 84 0.45 -9.83 2.61
CA ARG A 84 1.32 -10.98 2.48
C ARG A 84 1.96 -11.28 3.84
N TYR A 85 1.28 -12.10 4.63
CA TYR A 85 1.90 -12.74 5.79
C TYR A 85 2.64 -13.98 5.29
N SER A 86 3.95 -14.05 5.56
CA SER A 86 4.74 -15.26 5.29
C SER A 86 5.20 -15.79 6.64
N LEU A 87 4.80 -17.02 6.97
CA LEU A 87 5.34 -17.72 8.14
C LEU A 87 6.81 -18.07 7.86
N PRO A 88 7.67 -18.15 8.90
CA PRO A 88 8.92 -18.85 8.73
C PRO A 88 8.57 -20.32 8.48
N ASP A 89 8.93 -20.86 7.31
CA ASP A 89 9.07 -22.30 7.16
C ASP A 89 10.15 -22.75 8.16
N ARG A 90 9.71 -23.22 9.33
CA ARG A 90 10.53 -24.07 10.18
C ARG A 90 9.71 -25.31 10.55
N PRO A 91 10.09 -26.50 10.04
CA PRO A 91 9.62 -27.74 10.64
C PRO A 91 10.11 -27.80 12.09
N CYS A 92 9.25 -28.30 12.98
CA CYS A 92 9.61 -28.65 14.35
C CYS A 92 10.77 -29.65 14.32
N LEU A 93 11.99 -29.21 14.57
CA LEU A 93 13.06 -30.08 15.02
C LEU A 93 12.99 -30.11 16.55
N GLU A 94 12.17 -31.04 17.04
CA GLU A 94 12.53 -31.77 18.26
C GLU A 94 13.87 -32.43 17.98
N ASP A 95 14.95 -31.86 18.51
CA ASP A 95 16.19 -32.60 18.68
C ASP A 95 16.66 -32.44 20.12
N ARG A 96 16.76 -33.61 20.76
CA ARG A 96 17.21 -33.82 22.11
C ARG A 96 18.66 -33.31 22.28
N ALA A 97 18.93 -32.89 23.52
CA ALA A 97 20.23 -32.88 24.20
C ALA A 97 21.21 -31.72 23.94
N ARG A 98 21.40 -30.90 24.98
CA ARG A 98 22.70 -30.60 25.62
C ARG A 98 22.42 -29.99 26.99
N ASP A 99 22.53 -30.79 28.05
CA ASP A 99 23.76 -30.84 28.85
C ASP A 99 24.08 -29.44 29.40
N TRP A 100 23.47 -29.12 30.54
CA TRP A 100 23.78 -27.94 31.32
C TRP A 100 24.83 -28.37 32.36
N PRO A 101 26.08 -27.85 32.32
CA PRO A 101 27.07 -28.17 33.34
C PRO A 101 26.75 -27.46 34.66
N ASP A 102 27.13 -28.11 35.76
CA ASP A 102 26.85 -27.82 37.18
C ASP A 102 27.00 -26.36 37.64
#